data_AF-A0A817YEW3-F1
#
_entry.id   AF-A0A817YEW3-F1
#
_cell.length_a   1.000
_cell.length_b   1.000
_cell.length_c   1.000
_cell.angle_alpha   90.00
_cell.angle_beta   90.00
_cell.angle_gamma   90.00
#
_symmetry.space_group_name_H-M   'P 1'
#
loop_
_entity.id
_entity.type
_entity.pdbx_description
1 polymer ?
#
loop_
_entity_poly.entity_id
_entity_poly.type
_entity_poly.pdbx_seq_one_letter_code
_entity_poly.pdbx_strand_id
1 'polypeptide(L)'
;MSQTKEIFGKIAFDQGVRQIVDLSSFNVRTDGNQGIIGYMHKTSEDKLWALVDDNPDMRSLVVLRPGAFMSNHFMGDAQLVKQANKLVSCGPPTSITTWIDTRGKRLEPHLL
;
A
#
# COMPACT_ATOMS: atom_id res chain seq x y z
N MET A 1 -6.56 10.88 6.44
CA MET A 1 -5.40 9.96 6.34
C MET A 1 -4.10 10.69 5.99
N SER A 2 -4.07 11.64 5.05
CA SER A 2 -2.81 12.29 4.63
C SER A 2 -2.08 13.07 5.74
N GLN A 3 -2.81 13.80 6.59
CA GLN A 3 -2.24 14.47 7.76
C GLN A 3 -1.60 13.49 8.76
N THR A 4 -2.12 12.27 8.87
CA THR A 4 -1.63 11.27 9.81
C THR A 4 -0.23 10.77 9.43
N LYS A 5 0.00 10.48 8.13
CA LYS A 5 1.31 10.04 7.65
C LYS A 5 2.38 11.12 7.79
N GLU A 6 2.02 12.38 7.55
CA GLU A 6 2.90 13.53 7.78
C GLU A 6 3.32 13.67 9.26
N ILE A 7 2.35 13.61 10.18
CA ILE A 7 2.62 13.71 11.62
C ILE A 7 3.58 12.59 12.06
N PHE A 8 3.32 11.34 11.66
CA PHE A 8 4.20 10.23 12.02
C PHE A 8 5.57 10.31 11.35
N GLY A 9 5.63 10.77 10.09
CA GLY A 9 6.89 11.01 9.39
C GLY A 9 7.76 12.03 10.12
N LYS A 10 7.16 13.15 10.53
CA LYS A 10 7.84 14.18 11.32
C LYS A 10 8.35 13.64 12.66
N ILE A 11 7.48 12.95 13.42
CA ILE A 11 7.89 12.35 14.69
C ILE A 11 9.05 11.36 14.48
N ALA A 12 9.00 10.52 13.45
CA ALA A 12 10.06 9.57 13.16
C ALA A 12 11.39 10.27 12.87
N PHE A 13 11.36 11.31 12.04
CA PHE A 13 12.54 12.11 11.70
C PHE A 13 13.11 12.86 12.92
N ASP A 14 12.26 13.47 13.74
CA ASP A 14 12.67 14.13 14.99
C ASP A 14 13.34 13.15 15.98
N GLN A 15 13.02 11.86 15.91
CA GLN A 15 13.64 10.79 16.71
C GLN A 15 14.87 10.15 16.05
N GLY A 16 15.32 10.66 14.89
CA GLY A 16 16.51 10.17 14.19
C GLY A 16 16.29 8.88 13.40
N VAL A 17 15.05 8.54 13.04
CA VAL A 17 14.78 7.45 12.11
C VAL A 17 15.43 7.74 10.75
N ARG A 18 16.23 6.80 10.27
CA ARG A 18 17.03 6.98 9.04
C ARG A 18 16.31 6.58 7.78
N GLN A 19 15.30 5.72 7.85
CA GLN A 19 14.54 5.25 6.70
C GLN A 19 13.06 5.09 7.06
N ILE A 20 12.19 5.61 6.21
CA ILE A 20 10.74 5.38 6.27
C ILE A 20 10.34 4.49 5.10
N VAL A 21 9.61 3.42 5.38
CA VAL A 21 8.98 2.58 4.35
C VAL A 21 7.48 2.82 4.39
N ASP A 22 6.96 3.53 3.40
CA ASP A 22 5.54 3.84 3.29
C ASP A 22 4.80 2.78 2.47
N LEU A 23 3.71 2.26 3.04
CA LEU A 23 2.76 1.43 2.31
C LEU A 23 1.74 2.33 1.60
N SER A 24 1.90 2.42 0.29
CA SER A 24 1.00 3.15 -0.60
C SER A 24 0.11 2.20 -1.42
N SER A 25 -0.29 2.59 -2.63
CA SER A 25 -1.22 1.83 -3.47
C SER A 25 -0.84 1.90 -4.94
N PHE A 26 -1.06 0.81 -5.70
CA PHE A 26 -0.94 0.83 -7.16
C PHE A 26 -1.87 1.85 -7.82
N ASN A 27 -2.92 2.30 -7.14
CA ASN A 27 -3.83 3.34 -7.62
C ASN A 27 -3.16 4.73 -7.70
N VAL A 28 -1.95 4.88 -7.14
CA VAL A 28 -1.09 6.03 -7.39
C VAL A 28 -0.33 5.81 -8.71
N ARG A 29 -0.92 6.24 -9.82
CA ARG A 29 -0.35 6.15 -11.19
C ARG A 29 -0.37 7.48 -11.94
N THR A 30 0.47 7.52 -12.98
CA THR A 30 1.16 8.66 -13.60
C THR A 30 0.28 9.70 -14.29
N ASP A 31 -0.94 9.37 -14.70
CA ASP A 31 -1.86 10.30 -15.36
C ASP A 31 -3.24 10.28 -14.70
N GLY A 32 -3.56 11.38 -14.01
CA GLY A 32 -4.87 11.66 -13.43
C GLY A 32 -5.16 10.91 -12.13
N ASN A 33 -5.79 11.62 -11.18
CA ASN A 33 -6.23 11.04 -9.91
C ASN A 33 -7.32 9.99 -10.15
N GLN A 34 -6.97 8.70 -10.13
CA GLN A 34 -7.95 7.62 -10.20
C GLN A 34 -8.57 7.36 -8.82
N GLY A 35 -9.67 8.07 -8.56
CA GLY A 35 -10.56 7.82 -7.43
C GLY A 35 -10.01 8.25 -6.07
N ILE A 36 -10.86 8.09 -5.05
CA ILE A 36 -10.59 8.57 -3.69
C ILE A 36 -9.36 7.90 -3.06
N ILE A 37 -9.13 6.61 -3.37
CA ILE A 37 -7.98 5.85 -2.86
C ILE A 37 -6.69 6.41 -3.45
N GLY A 38 -6.61 6.57 -4.77
CA GLY A 38 -5.42 7.13 -5.43
C GLY A 38 -5.09 8.53 -4.92
N TYR A 39 -6.10 9.40 -4.79
CA TYR A 39 -5.93 10.75 -4.24
C TYR A 39 -5.39 10.73 -2.81
N MET A 40 -6.01 9.95 -1.90
CA MET A 40 -5.59 9.88 -0.50
C MET A 40 -4.15 9.41 -0.36
N HIS A 41 -3.75 8.40 -1.14
CA HIS A 41 -2.39 7.89 -1.14
C HIS A 41 -1.40 8.91 -1.72
N LYS A 42 -1.72 9.51 -2.89
CA LYS A 42 -0.86 10.52 -3.53
C LYS A 42 -0.60 11.72 -2.62
N THR A 43 -1.64 12.32 -2.05
CA THR A 43 -1.47 13.46 -1.12
C THR A 43 -0.66 13.08 0.13
N SER A 44 -0.71 11.81 0.55
CA SER A 44 0.12 11.37 1.68
C SER A 44 1.58 11.17 1.29
N GLU A 45 1.83 10.59 0.11
CA GLU A 45 3.19 10.43 -0.43
C GLU A 45 3.86 11.80 -0.61
N ASP A 46 3.15 12.77 -1.19
CA ASP A 46 3.70 14.12 -1.44
C ASP A 46 4.15 14.81 -0.15
N LYS A 47 3.40 14.63 0.94
CA LYS A 47 3.76 15.16 2.26
C LYS A 47 4.99 14.47 2.85
N LEU A 48 5.13 13.16 2.67
CA LEU A 48 6.32 12.43 3.12
C LEU A 48 7.55 12.83 2.31
N TRP A 49 7.40 13.03 0.99
CA TRP A 49 8.48 13.54 0.15
C TRP A 49 8.92 14.95 0.57
N ALA A 50 7.98 15.86 0.81
CA ALA A 50 8.30 17.20 1.31
C ALA A 50 9.08 17.17 2.64
N LEU A 51 8.69 16.28 3.57
CA LEU A 51 9.43 16.11 4.83
C LEU A 51 10.86 15.58 4.63
N VAL A 52 11.08 14.68 3.66
CA VAL A 52 12.43 14.20 3.33
C VAL A 52 13.26 15.31 2.71
N ASP A 53 12.67 16.11 1.82
CA ASP A 53 13.34 17.24 1.17
C ASP A 53 13.79 18.30 2.20
N ASP A 54 12.99 18.52 3.25
CA ASP A 54 13.33 19.42 4.37
C ASP A 54 14.41 18.84 5.31
N ASN A 55 14.73 17.54 5.21
CA ASN A 55 15.64 16.82 6.11
C ASN A 55 16.71 16.02 5.33
N PRO A 56 17.65 16.70 4.64
CA PRO A 56 18.58 16.08 3.68
C PRO A 56 19.55 15.05 4.29
N ASP A 57 19.77 15.10 5.61
CA ASP A 57 20.61 14.15 6.34
C ASP A 57 19.90 12.81 6.63
N MET A 58 18.58 12.75 6.45
CA MET A 58 17.75 11.58 6.75
C MET A 58 17.51 10.75 5.50
N ARG A 59 18.40 9.77 5.29
CA ARG A 59 18.46 9.00 4.04
C ARG A 59 17.55 7.77 4.03
N SER A 60 16.29 7.99 3.66
CA SER A 60 15.58 7.33 2.55
C SER A 60 14.10 7.11 2.87
N LEU A 61 13.25 7.59 1.96
CA LEU A 61 11.85 7.21 1.89
C LEU A 61 11.71 6.15 0.79
N VAL A 62 11.13 5.01 1.15
CA VAL A 62 10.76 3.95 0.21
C VAL A 62 9.25 3.87 0.16
N VAL A 63 8.67 4.12 -1.00
CA VAL A 63 7.22 4.02 -1.20
C VAL A 63 6.89 2.74 -1.94
N LEU A 64 6.16 1.84 -1.28
CA LEU A 64 5.68 0.59 -1.85
C LEU A 64 4.27 0.77 -2.39
N ARG A 65 4.02 0.44 -3.67
CA ARG A 65 2.71 0.58 -4.32
C ARG A 65 2.15 -0.79 -4.74
N PRO A 66 1.71 -1.63 -3.78
CA PRO A 66 1.20 -2.97 -4.08
C PRO A 66 -0.09 -2.95 -4.89
N GLY A 67 -0.32 -4.05 -5.62
CA GLY A 67 -1.60 -4.40 -6.23
C GLY A 67 -2.66 -4.78 -5.19
N ALA A 68 -3.71 -5.48 -5.62
CA ALA A 68 -4.78 -5.91 -4.74
C ALA A 68 -4.32 -7.02 -3.78
N PHE A 69 -4.68 -6.93 -2.50
CA PHE A 69 -4.35 -7.96 -1.51
C PHE A 69 -5.32 -9.14 -1.61
N MET A 70 -4.82 -10.37 -1.64
CA MET A 70 -5.67 -11.58 -1.63
C MET A 70 -6.60 -11.62 -0.41
N SER A 71 -6.23 -10.99 0.70
CA SER A 71 -7.08 -10.86 1.89
C SER A 71 -8.36 -10.04 1.66
N ASN A 72 -8.44 -9.23 0.60
CA ASN A 72 -9.65 -8.47 0.28
C ASN A 72 -10.86 -9.38 0.02
N HIS A 73 -10.63 -10.60 -0.49
CA HIS A 73 -11.70 -11.60 -0.67
C HIS A 73 -12.36 -12.02 0.64
N PHE A 74 -11.63 -11.99 1.76
CA PHE A 74 -12.24 -12.27 3.07
C PHE A 74 -13.19 -11.17 3.52
N MET A 75 -13.02 -9.94 3.04
CA MET A 75 -13.94 -8.84 3.33
C MET A 75 -15.12 -8.82 2.36
N GLY A 76 -14.86 -8.93 1.05
CA GLY A 76 -15.89 -8.76 0.02
C GLY A 76 -16.69 -10.02 -0.27
N ASP A 77 -16.04 -11.19 -0.26
CA ASP A 77 -16.62 -12.42 -0.81
C ASP A 77 -16.93 -13.47 0.26
N ALA A 78 -16.51 -13.28 1.52
CA ALA A 78 -16.66 -14.32 2.54
C ALA A 78 -18.11 -14.81 2.72
N GLN A 79 -19.10 -13.92 2.60
CA GLN A 79 -20.51 -14.30 2.65
C GLN A 79 -20.96 -15.01 1.37
N LEU A 80 -20.53 -14.53 0.20
CA LEU A 80 -20.89 -15.10 -1.10
C LEU A 80 -20.26 -16.48 -1.33
N VAL A 81 -19.04 -16.69 -0.84
CA VAL A 81 -18.39 -18.00 -0.84
C VAL A 81 -19.19 -18.98 0.01
N LYS A 82 -19.58 -18.59 1.24
CA LYS A 82 -20.35 -19.46 2.15
C LYS A 82 -21.73 -19.83 1.62
N GLN A 83 -22.41 -18.89 0.98
CA GLN A 83 -23.81 -19.06 0.57
C GLN A 83 -23.94 -19.65 -0.84
N ALA A 84 -22.98 -19.39 -1.73
CA ALA A 84 -23.14 -19.67 -3.16
C ALA A 84 -21.86 -20.16 -3.87
N ASN A 85 -20.72 -20.30 -3.17
CA ASN A 85 -19.41 -20.62 -3.77
C ASN A 85 -19.01 -19.63 -4.88
N LYS A 86 -19.22 -18.32 -4.67
CA LYS A 86 -18.92 -17.27 -5.65
C LYS A 86 -17.86 -16.29 -5.15
N LEU A 87 -17.01 -15.86 -6.09
CA LEU A 87 -16.16 -14.66 -5.97
C LEU A 87 -16.72 -13.60 -6.90
N VAL A 88 -16.76 -12.35 -6.46
CA VAL A 88 -17.22 -11.23 -7.29
C VAL A 88 -16.04 -10.33 -7.62
N SER A 89 -15.91 -10.01 -8.90
CA SER A 89 -15.02 -8.98 -9.40
C SER A 89 -15.82 -8.01 -10.26
N CYS A 90 -15.56 -6.71 -10.11
CA CYS A 90 -16.23 -5.66 -10.87
C CYS A 90 -15.60 -5.40 -12.25
N GLY A 91 -14.51 -6.10 -12.60
CA GLY A 91 -13.88 -6.03 -13.91
C GLY A 91 -14.46 -7.05 -14.89
N PRO A 92 -14.34 -6.83 -16.22
CA PRO A 92 -14.63 -7.87 -17.19
C PRO A 92 -13.77 -9.12 -16.94
N PRO A 93 -14.23 -10.33 -17.35
CA PRO A 93 -13.48 -11.57 -17.13
C PRO A 93 -12.05 -11.59 -17.70
N THR A 94 -11.78 -10.70 -18.67
CA THR A 94 -10.47 -10.51 -19.31
C THR A 94 -9.56 -9.52 -18.58
N SER A 95 -10.04 -8.84 -17.53
CA SER A 95 -9.24 -7.88 -16.77
C SER A 95 -8.11 -8.56 -16.02
N ILE A 96 -6.89 -8.09 -16.28
CA ILE A 96 -5.72 -8.47 -15.49
C ILE A 96 -5.71 -7.62 -14.23
N THR A 97 -5.73 -8.27 -13.07
CA THR A 97 -5.51 -7.63 -11.77
C THR A 97 -4.29 -8.25 -11.11
N THR A 98 -3.34 -7.41 -10.71
CA THR A 98 -2.17 -7.87 -9.95
C THR A 98 -2.59 -8.12 -8.51
N TRP A 99 -2.53 -9.39 -8.10
CA TRP A 99 -2.79 -9.79 -6.72
C TRP A 99 -1.49 -10.08 -5.97
N ILE A 100 -1.46 -9.71 -4.70
CA ILE A 100 -0.34 -10.01 -3.79
C ILE A 100 -0.82 -10.81 -2.58
N ASP A 101 0.01 -11.76 -2.16
CA ASP A 101 -0.14 -12.49 -0.90
C ASP A 101 0.87 -11.94 0.11
N THR A 102 0.44 -11.75 1.36
CA THR A 102 1.25 -11.24 2.45
C THR A 102 1.96 -12.34 3.23
N ARG A 103 1.61 -13.61 2.99
CA ARG A 103 2.16 -14.74 3.76
C ARG A 103 3.63 -15.07 3.44
N GLY A 104 4.15 -14.61 2.30
CA GLY A 104 5.50 -14.93 1.83
C GLY A 104 5.73 -16.43 1.66
N LYS A 105 6.81 -16.82 0.96
CA LYS A 105 7.31 -18.19 1.12
C LYS A 105 7.89 -18.28 2.52
N ARG A 106 7.26 -19.03 3.42
CA ARG A 106 7.90 -19.47 4.65
C ARG A 106 9.18 -20.22 4.22
N LEU A 107 10.35 -19.63 4.44
CA LEU A 107 11.59 -20.38 4.26
C LEU A 107 11.58 -21.45 5.35
N GLU A 108 11.38 -22.70 4.93
CA GLU A 108 11.40 -23.83 5.85
C GLU A 108 12.76 -23.87 6.56
N PRO A 109 12.81 -23.94 7.90
CA PRO A 109 14.04 -23.80 8.69
C PRO A 109 15.06 -24.95 8.53
N HIS A 110 14.88 -25.88 7.59
CA HIS A 110 15.70 -27.09 7.44
C HIS A 110 16.77 -27.01 6.35
N LEU A 111 17.06 -25.81 5.81
CA LEU A 111 18.05 -25.59 4.75
C LEU A 111 19.13 -24.55 5.13
N LEU A 112 19.63 -24.61 6.37
CA LEU A 112 20.87 -23.97 6.81
C LEU A 112 21.78 -24.99 7.50
#